data_AF-A0A4D4MA94-F1
#
_entry.id   AF-A0A4D4MA94-F1
#
_cell.length_a   1.000
_cell.length_b   1.000
_cell.length_c   1.000
_cell.angle_alpha   90.00
_cell.angle_beta   90.00
_cell.angle_gamma   90.00
#
_symmetry.space_group_name_H-M   'P 1'
#
loop_
_entity.id
_entity.type
_entity.pdbx_description
1 polymer ?
#
loop_
_entity_poly.entity_id
_entity_poly.type
_entity_poly.pdbx_seq_one_letter_code
_entity_poly.pdbx_strand_id
1 'polypeptide(L)' 'MEDRVYVTNGSAGTVSVIDTETNKVDSTVSVGRGPAGVAVSPIGDRVYVTNGSAGTVSVIPI' A
#
# COMPACT_ATOMS: atom_id res chain seq x y z
N MET A 1 17.25 -2.23 -8.48
CA MET A 1 15.89 -1.67 -8.30
C MET A 1 15.38 -2.38 -7.07
N GLU A 2 15.01 -1.65 -6.03
CA GLU A 2 14.47 -2.29 -4.82
C GLU A 2 13.02 -2.69 -5.12
N ASP A 3 12.79 -3.97 -5.37
CA ASP A 3 11.45 -4.50 -5.60
C ASP A 3 10.68 -4.47 -4.29
N ARG A 4 9.54 -3.76 -4.27
CA ARG A 4 8.70 -3.56 -3.09
C ARG A 4 7.33 -4.19 -3.27
N VAL A 5 6.81 -4.77 -2.19
CA VAL A 5 5.42 -5.25 -2.11
C VAL A 5 4.62 -4.37 -1.16
N TYR A 6 3.39 -4.06 -1.55
CA TYR A 6 2.46 -3.24 -0.77
C TYR A 6 1.31 -4.10 -0.26
N VAL A 7 1.18 -4.20 1.07
CA VAL A 7 0.19 -5.08 1.72
C VAL A 7 -0.75 -4.26 2.59
N THR A 8 -2.06 -4.39 2.37
CA THR A 8 -3.08 -3.67 3.15
C THR A 8 -3.32 -4.31 4.50
N ASN A 9 -3.25 -3.51 5.55
CA ASN A 9 -3.64 -3.89 6.91
C ASN A 9 -5.08 -3.40 7.18
N GLY A 10 -6.08 -4.17 6.73
CA GLY A 10 -7.49 -3.76 6.68
C GLY A 10 -8.04 -3.17 7.97
N SER A 11 -7.81 -3.83 9.11
CA SER A 11 -8.30 -3.35 10.42
C SER A 11 -7.49 -2.16 10.97
N ALA A 12 -6.24 -2.01 10.55
CA ALA A 12 -5.34 -0.97 11.05
C ALA A 12 -5.47 0.34 10.25
N GLY A 13 -6.00 0.30 9.03
CA GLY A 13 -6.06 1.48 8.16
C GLY A 13 -4.68 1.91 7.65
N THR A 14 -3.79 0.94 7.43
CA THR A 14 -2.42 1.18 6.95
C THR A 14 -2.06 0.24 5.80
N VAL A 15 -0.96 0.54 5.12
CA VAL A 15 -0.29 -0.32 4.15
C VAL A 15 1.16 -0.55 4.61
N SER A 16 1.60 -1.79 4.66
CA SER A 16 3.00 -2.14 4.87
C SER A 16 3.72 -2.16 3.52
N VAL A 17 4.88 -1.52 3.46
CA VAL A 17 5.80 -1.60 2.32
C VAL A 17 6.93 -2.55 2.71
N ILE A 18 7.11 -3.60 1.92
CA ILE A 18 8.02 -4.70 2.20
C ILE A 18 9.10 -4.74 1.14
N ASP A 19 10.35 -4.70 1.56
CA ASP A 19 11.50 -5.02 0.71
C ASP A 19 11.51 -6.53 0.41
N THR A 20 11.52 -6.89 -0.87
CA THR A 20 11.40 -8.28 -1.29
C THR A 20 12.70 -9.07 -1.21
N GLU A 21 13.86 -8.40 -1.14
CA GLU A 21 15.16 -9.07 -1.00
C GLU A 21 15.35 -9.59 0.44
N THR A 22 14.94 -8.79 1.42
CA THR A 22 15.14 -9.04 2.85
C THR A 22 13.87 -9.54 3.55
N ASN A 23 12.71 -9.43 2.90
CA ASN A 23 11.39 -9.72 3.46
C ASN A 23 11.08 -8.93 4.75
N LYS A 24 11.61 -7.71 4.85
CA LYS A 24 11.39 -6.82 6.00
C LYS A 24 10.45 -5.70 5.63
N VAL A 25 9.73 -5.20 6.65
CA VAL A 25 8.91 -4.00 6.52
C VAL A 25 9.83 -2.79 6.53
N ASP A 26 9.92 -2.10 5.40
CA ASP A 26 10.67 -0.85 5.26
C ASP A 26 9.90 0.33 5.84
N SER A 27 8.59 0.36 5.59
CA SER A 27 7.73 1.45 6.04
C SER A 27 6.27 1.00 6.21
N THR A 28 5.52 1.81 6.96
CA THR A 28 4.08 1.66 7.13
C THR A 28 3.41 3.00 6.83
N VAL A 29 2.49 2.99 5.88
CA VAL A 29 1.81 4.20 5.39
C VAL A 29 0.38 4.21 5.89
N SER A 30 -0.04 5.32 6.50
CA SER A 30 -1.44 5.49 6.91
C SER A 30 -2.32 5.79 5.69
N VAL A 31 -3.47 5.13 5.62
CA VAL A 31 -4.47 5.30 4.54
C VAL A 31 -5.87 5.45 5.16
N GLY A 32 -6.92 5.26 4.35
CA GLY A 32 -8.29 5.27 4.86
C GLY A 32 -8.68 3.98 5.60
N ARG A 33 -9.91 3.94 6.11
CA ARG A 33 -10.43 2.78 6.86
C ARG A 33 -10.78 1.61 5.92
N GLY A 34 -10.41 0.40 6.34
CA GLY A 34 -10.70 -0.83 5.59
C GLY A 34 -10.02 -0.91 4.23
N PRO A 35 -8.69 -0.70 4.12
CA PRO A 35 -8.00 -0.91 2.86
C PRO A 35 -8.10 -2.38 2.43
N ALA A 36 -8.40 -2.64 1.16
CA ALA A 36 -8.70 -4.00 0.66
C ALA A 36 -8.06 -4.36 -0.68
N GLY A 37 -7.94 -3.40 -1.60
CA GLY A 37 -7.32 -3.59 -2.91
C GLY A 37 -6.10 -2.71 -3.11
N VAL A 38 -5.12 -3.21 -3.85
CA VAL A 38 -3.87 -2.52 -4.19
C VAL A 38 -3.63 -2.66 -5.70
N ALA A 39 -3.29 -1.55 -6.36
CA ALA A 39 -2.82 -1.55 -7.74
C ALA A 39 -1.61 -0.62 -7.89
N VAL A 40 -0.59 -1.06 -8.62
CA VAL A 40 0.60 -0.26 -8.95
C VAL A 40 0.44 0.34 -10.34
N SER A 41 0.81 1.60 -10.50
CA SER A 41 0.88 2.28 -11.80
C SER A 41 1.80 1.51 -12.76
N PRO A 42 1.44 1.34 -14.05
CA PRO A 42 2.31 0.64 -15.01
C PRO A 42 3.70 1.27 -15.16
N ILE A 43 3.82 2.58 -14.91
CA ILE A 43 5.11 3.30 -14.92
C ILE A 43 5.83 3.27 -13.57
N GLY A 44 5.23 2.65 -12.55
CA GLY A 44 5.86 2.45 -11.24
C GLY A 44 6.02 3.69 -10.38
N ASP A 45 5.24 4.75 -10.59
CA ASP A 45 5.35 6.02 -9.85
C ASP A 45 4.38 6.12 -8.65
N ARG A 46 3.33 5.30 -8.64
CA ARG A 46 2.23 5.38 -7.66
C ARG A 46 1.61 4.02 -7.36
N VAL A 47 1.09 3.89 -6.14
CA VAL A 47 0.21 2.82 -5.69
C VAL A 47 -1.15 3.38 -5.32
N TYR A 48 -2.21 2.71 -5.75
CA TYR A 48 -3.60 3.04 -5.47
C TYR A 48 -4.20 2.02 -4.51
N VAL A 49 -4.81 2.50 -3.43
CA VAL A 49 -5.36 1.66 -2.36
C VAL A 49 -6.83 1.99 -2.17
N THR A 50 -7.72 1.00 -2.34
CA THR A 50 -9.15 1.18 -2.09
C THR A 50 -9.45 1.05 -0.61
N ASN A 51 -10.06 2.09 -0.01
CA ASN A 51 -10.46 2.12 1.39
C ASN A 51 -11.96 1.83 1.49
N GLY A 52 -12.32 0.54 1.45
CA GLY A 52 -13.71 0.10 1.28
C GLY A 52 -14.66 0.63 2.36
N SER A 53 -14.24 0.63 3.62
CA SER A 53 -15.08 1.14 4.72
C SER A 53 -15.17 2.67 4.75
N ALA A 54 -14.20 3.38 4.18
CA ALA A 54 -14.21 4.83 4.10
C ALA A 54 -14.85 5.37 2.82
N GLY A 55 -15.07 4.52 1.80
CA GLY A 55 -15.57 4.95 0.49
C GLY A 55 -14.60 5.88 -0.26
N THR A 56 -13.29 5.72 -0.03
CA THR A 56 -12.24 6.58 -0.64
C THR A 56 -11.13 5.75 -1.27
N VAL A 57 -10.25 6.40 -2.03
CA VAL A 57 -9.01 5.82 -2.55
C VAL A 57 -7.83 6.65 -2.06
N SER A 58 -6.80 5.98 -1.53
CA SER A 58 -5.52 6.59 -1.18
C SER A 58 -4.50 6.38 -2.28
N VAL A 59 -3.60 7.36 -2.46
CA VAL A 59 -2.50 7.31 -3.43
C VAL A 59 -1.19 7.41 -2.67
N ILE A 60 -0.30 6.44 -2.87
CA ILE A 60 1.03 6.37 -2.26
C ILE A 60 2.07 6.58 -3.39
N PRO A 61 2.90 7.64 -3.34
CA PRO A 61 4.04 7.80 -4.26
C PRO A 61 5.10 6.72 -4.02
N ILE A 62 5.76 6.26 -5.09
CA ILE A 62 6.88 5.29 -5.05
C ILE A 62 8.23 6.00 -5.11
#